data_AF-A0AAU7CXN5-F1
#
_entry.id   AF-A0AAU7CXN5-F1
#
_cell.length_a   1.000
_cell.length_b   1.000
_cell.length_c   1.000
_cell.angle_alpha   90.00
_cell.angle_beta   90.00
_cell.angle_gamma   90.00
#
_symmetry.space_group_name_H-M   'P 1'
#
loop_
_entity.id
_entity.type
_entity.pdbx_description
1 polymer ?
#
loop_
_entity_poly.entity_id
_entity_poly.type
_entity_poly.pdbx_seq_one_letter_code
_entity_poly.pdbx_strand_id
1 'polypeptide(L)'
;MRPLISNLAILALAALVGAHTPAAAQPPRATHTYLGFDLNNYPGDEALPTLRQHFAFAGYWLNNPPGEQQNPWQGKREALLRQGFGFLVLFNGRLDAEIVKAQKAGTAPAALGKNDAIAAIAAAHRERFPSGAILFLDQEEGGRLLAEQADYLFAWTEAVAHSGFRPGVYASGQAVNEGHGHTITTAQDIRSHVATQHLHEIALWVAQDACPPSNGCTLQPPPLAASGTPEAMVWQYAQSPRRNSITAACAQSYAADGNCHAPGLPGLFIDLNTSASPDPSHGR
;
A
#
# COMPACT_ATOMS: atom_id res chain seq x y z
N MET A 1 55.58 65.73 -38.74
CA MET A 1 56.87 65.01 -38.62
C MET A 1 57.05 64.58 -37.18
N ARG A 2 57.34 63.29 -37.01
CA ARG A 2 58.00 62.62 -35.87
C ARG A 2 57.24 62.34 -34.57
N PRO A 3 57.58 61.20 -33.91
CA PRO A 3 56.61 60.31 -33.27
C PRO A 3 57.03 59.89 -31.83
N LEU A 4 56.27 58.94 -31.23
CA LEU A 4 56.73 57.81 -30.38
C LEU A 4 57.47 58.17 -29.06
N ILE A 5 57.18 57.62 -27.87
CA ILE A 5 56.88 56.24 -27.45
C ILE A 5 56.18 56.31 -26.07
N SER A 6 55.06 55.60 -25.89
CA SER A 6 54.47 55.31 -24.57
C SER A 6 55.02 53.98 -24.03
N ASN A 7 55.57 53.99 -22.82
CA ASN A 7 55.99 52.78 -22.12
C ASN A 7 54.77 52.08 -21.50
N LEU A 8 54.52 50.84 -21.94
CA LEU A 8 53.55 49.93 -21.34
C LEU A 8 54.16 49.29 -20.09
N ALA A 9 53.54 49.48 -18.93
CA ALA A 9 53.81 48.69 -17.73
C ALA A 9 52.78 47.55 -17.65
N ILE A 10 53.27 46.31 -17.63
CA ILE A 10 52.45 45.10 -17.51
C ILE A 10 52.25 44.82 -16.01
N LEU A 11 51.02 44.98 -15.49
CA LEU A 11 50.62 44.42 -14.20
C LEU A 11 50.07 43.00 -14.41
N ALA A 12 50.71 42.02 -13.79
CA ALA A 12 50.21 40.65 -13.72
C ALA A 12 49.11 40.55 -12.64
N LEU A 13 47.90 40.18 -13.04
CA LEU A 13 46.78 39.90 -12.16
C LEU A 13 46.75 38.40 -11.86
N ALA A 14 47.07 37.99 -10.63
CA ALA A 14 46.96 36.61 -10.18
C ALA A 14 45.50 36.29 -9.86
N ALA A 15 44.88 35.39 -10.64
CA ALA A 15 43.52 34.90 -10.39
C ALA A 15 43.54 33.83 -9.28
N LEU A 16 42.93 34.15 -8.13
CA LEU A 16 42.61 33.19 -7.08
C LEU A 16 41.42 32.34 -7.52
N VAL A 17 41.68 31.15 -8.06
CA VAL A 17 40.67 30.13 -8.32
C VAL A 17 40.32 29.48 -6.98
N GLY A 18 39.18 29.85 -6.40
CA GLY A 18 38.63 29.20 -5.22
C GLY A 18 38.25 27.75 -5.55
N ALA A 19 38.96 26.79 -4.96
CA ALA A 19 38.64 25.38 -5.04
C ALA A 19 37.25 25.14 -4.42
N HIS A 20 36.24 24.97 -5.26
CA HIS A 20 34.93 24.47 -4.82
C HIS A 20 35.11 22.97 -4.57
N THR A 21 35.25 22.59 -3.31
CA THR A 21 35.11 21.18 -2.91
C THR A 21 33.70 20.73 -3.31
N PRO A 22 33.55 19.71 -4.17
CA PRO A 22 32.23 19.14 -4.42
C PRO A 22 31.70 18.66 -3.07
N ALA A 23 30.52 19.14 -2.69
CA ALA A 23 29.82 18.63 -1.52
C ALA A 23 29.67 17.12 -1.72
N ALA A 24 30.22 16.33 -0.80
CA ALA A 24 30.01 14.90 -0.78
C ALA A 24 28.49 14.68 -0.78
N ALA A 25 27.98 13.96 -1.78
CA ALA A 25 26.60 13.51 -1.79
C ALA A 25 26.36 12.78 -0.46
N GLN A 26 25.45 13.32 0.35
CA GLN A 26 25.03 12.62 1.56
C GLN A 26 24.55 11.23 1.11
N PRO A 27 25.00 10.14 1.77
CA PRO A 27 24.41 8.84 1.51
C PRO A 27 22.89 8.97 1.69
N PRO A 28 22.07 8.35 0.82
CA PRO A 28 20.63 8.40 0.98
C PRO A 28 20.31 8.01 2.43
N ARG A 29 19.63 8.90 3.16
CA ARG A 29 19.14 8.57 4.50
C ARG A 29 18.40 7.25 4.36
N ALA A 30 18.76 6.26 5.16
CA ALA A 30 17.98 5.03 5.26
C ALA A 30 16.53 5.45 5.51
N THR A 31 15.67 5.28 4.50
CA THR A 31 14.25 5.54 4.64
C THR A 31 13.77 4.54 5.67
N HIS A 32 13.41 5.03 6.85
CA HIS A 32 12.95 4.18 7.92
C HIS A 32 11.70 3.44 7.45
N THR A 33 11.72 2.12 7.59
CA THR A 33 10.65 1.23 7.17
C THR A 33 9.90 0.78 8.41
N TYR A 34 8.59 0.93 8.40
CA TYR A 34 7.71 0.52 9.48
C TYR A 34 7.06 -0.81 9.14
N LEU A 35 7.07 -1.72 10.11
CA LEU A 35 6.35 -2.97 10.06
C LEU A 35 4.91 -2.76 10.53
N GLY A 36 3.96 -3.35 9.82
CA GLY A 36 2.58 -3.47 10.28
C GLY A 36 2.02 -4.83 9.93
N PHE A 37 0.75 -5.04 10.29
CA PHE A 37 0.06 -6.29 10.06
C PHE A 37 -1.38 -6.07 9.64
N ASP A 38 -1.98 -7.06 9.01
CA ASP A 38 -3.42 -7.15 8.82
C ASP A 38 -3.89 -8.60 9.02
N LEU A 39 -5.19 -8.75 9.27
CA LEU A 39 -5.87 -10.04 9.44
C LEU A 39 -7.39 -9.82 9.39
N ASN A 40 -8.15 -10.86 9.05
CA ASN A 40 -9.61 -10.77 8.98
C ASN A 40 -10.25 -10.66 10.35
N ASN A 41 -9.86 -11.52 11.29
CA ASN A 41 -10.48 -11.57 12.62
C ASN A 41 -9.77 -10.62 13.59
N TYR A 42 -10.54 -9.76 14.26
CA TYR A 42 -9.98 -8.84 15.25
C TYR A 42 -9.26 -9.61 16.37
N PRO A 43 -8.00 -9.29 16.70
CA PRO A 43 -7.17 -10.10 17.61
C PRO A 43 -7.59 -10.04 19.08
N GLY A 44 -8.56 -9.18 19.42
CA GLY A 44 -8.94 -8.88 20.79
C GLY A 44 -8.12 -7.75 21.41
N ASP A 45 -8.74 -6.97 22.30
CA ASP A 45 -8.10 -5.80 22.93
C ASP A 45 -6.87 -6.19 23.76
N GLU A 46 -6.87 -7.40 24.35
CA GLU A 46 -5.78 -7.94 25.18
C GLU A 46 -4.51 -8.25 24.39
N ALA A 47 -4.62 -8.53 23.09
CA ALA A 47 -3.48 -8.81 22.22
C ALA A 47 -2.74 -7.54 21.79
N LEU A 48 -3.42 -6.38 21.80
CA LEU A 48 -2.89 -5.14 21.25
C LEU A 48 -1.57 -4.66 21.88
N PRO A 49 -1.37 -4.70 23.22
CA PRO A 49 -0.10 -4.30 23.82
C PRO A 49 1.08 -5.16 23.35
N THR A 50 0.89 -6.47 23.19
CA THR A 50 1.92 -7.39 22.68
C THR A 50 2.21 -7.10 21.22
N LEU A 51 1.18 -6.94 20.39
CA LEU A 51 1.34 -6.58 18.97
C LEU A 51 2.10 -5.24 18.81
N ARG A 52 1.82 -4.26 19.66
CA ARG A 52 2.41 -2.92 19.55
C ARG A 52 3.93 -2.91 19.77
N GLN A 53 4.49 -3.91 20.44
CA GLN A 53 5.93 -4.07 20.62
C GLN A 53 6.66 -4.28 19.29
N HIS A 54 5.95 -4.78 18.27
CA HIS A 54 6.52 -5.17 16.98
C HIS A 54 5.98 -4.35 15.82
N PHE A 55 4.71 -3.92 15.89
CA PHE A 55 3.99 -3.33 14.78
C PHE A 55 3.63 -1.86 15.02
N ALA A 56 3.85 -1.03 14.00
CA ALA A 56 3.53 0.40 14.04
C ALA A 56 2.10 0.71 13.59
N PHE A 57 1.53 -0.09 12.69
CA PHE A 57 0.18 0.07 12.14
C PHE A 57 -0.52 -1.28 11.97
N ALA A 58 -1.85 -1.22 11.88
CA ALA A 58 -2.71 -2.39 11.67
C ALA A 58 -3.75 -2.15 10.57
N GLY A 59 -4.16 -3.21 9.88
CA GLY A 59 -5.38 -3.25 9.08
C GLY A 59 -6.63 -2.96 9.92
N TYR A 60 -7.62 -2.31 9.32
CA TYR A 60 -8.90 -2.02 9.96
C TYR A 60 -10.06 -2.12 8.95
N TRP A 61 -10.90 -3.15 9.09
CA TRP A 61 -12.03 -3.37 8.20
C TRP A 61 -13.22 -2.45 8.52
N LEU A 62 -13.70 -1.72 7.51
CA LEU A 62 -14.90 -0.87 7.58
C LEU A 62 -16.20 -1.64 7.34
N ASN A 63 -16.12 -2.79 6.65
CA ASN A 63 -17.20 -3.75 6.42
C ASN A 63 -16.74 -5.16 6.80
N ASN A 64 -17.48 -6.19 6.39
CA ASN A 64 -17.11 -7.57 6.70
C ASN A 64 -15.81 -7.95 5.98
N PRO A 65 -14.79 -8.46 6.70
CA PRO A 65 -13.60 -9.04 6.08
C PRO A 65 -13.96 -10.17 5.09
N PRO A 66 -13.06 -10.52 4.15
CA PRO A 66 -13.27 -11.65 3.24
C PRO A 66 -13.67 -12.94 3.96
N GLY A 67 -14.76 -13.56 3.50
CA GLY A 67 -15.30 -14.80 4.07
C GLY A 67 -16.12 -14.65 5.36
N GLU A 68 -16.19 -13.45 5.95
CA GLU A 68 -16.88 -13.23 7.22
C GLU A 68 -18.31 -12.69 7.04
N GLN A 69 -19.20 -13.06 7.97
CA GLN A 69 -20.60 -12.59 7.97
C GLN A 69 -20.84 -11.36 8.85
N GLN A 70 -19.87 -11.02 9.67
CA GLN A 70 -19.90 -9.89 10.59
C GLN A 70 -18.56 -9.14 10.55
N ASN A 71 -18.56 -7.87 10.95
CA ASN A 71 -17.34 -7.09 11.07
C ASN A 71 -16.84 -7.08 12.52
N PRO A 72 -15.84 -7.90 12.89
CA PRO A 72 -15.31 -7.93 14.25
C PRO A 72 -14.47 -6.69 14.60
N TRP A 73 -14.10 -5.87 13.61
CA TRP A 73 -13.31 -4.64 13.81
C TRP A 73 -14.17 -3.44 14.16
N GLN A 74 -15.48 -3.47 13.88
CA GLN A 74 -16.37 -2.35 14.13
C GLN A 74 -16.29 -1.89 15.60
N GLY A 75 -16.09 -0.58 15.81
CA GLY A 75 -15.96 0.02 17.13
C GLY A 75 -14.61 -0.19 17.84
N LYS A 76 -13.61 -0.79 17.17
CA LYS A 76 -12.30 -1.08 17.77
C LYS A 76 -11.25 0.00 17.56
N ARG A 77 -11.50 1.01 16.70
CA ARG A 77 -10.51 2.04 16.35
C ARG A 77 -9.93 2.74 17.58
N GLU A 78 -10.76 3.07 18.58
CA GLU A 78 -10.29 3.75 19.79
C GLU A 78 -9.31 2.89 20.62
N ALA A 79 -9.50 1.56 20.64
CA ALA A 79 -8.58 0.65 21.31
C ALA A 79 -7.21 0.65 20.61
N LEU A 80 -7.18 0.59 19.27
CA LEU A 80 -5.94 0.69 18.49
C LEU A 80 -5.24 2.04 18.68
N LEU A 81 -6.00 3.15 18.66
CA LEU A 81 -5.47 4.50 18.88
C LEU A 81 -4.79 4.64 20.25
N ARG A 82 -5.43 4.15 21.33
CA ARG A 82 -4.86 4.20 22.68
C ARG A 82 -3.57 3.40 22.81
N GLN A 83 -3.40 2.36 22.00
CA GLN A 83 -2.16 1.58 21.92
C GLN A 83 -1.14 2.23 20.96
N GLY A 84 -1.50 3.30 20.25
CA GLY A 84 -0.59 4.05 19.40
C GLY A 84 -0.32 3.38 18.05
N PHE A 85 -1.28 2.61 17.52
CA PHE A 85 -1.23 2.10 16.16
C PHE A 85 -1.62 3.16 15.13
N GLY A 86 -0.94 3.18 13.98
CA GLY A 86 -1.49 3.72 12.74
C GLY A 86 -2.40 2.72 12.01
N PHE A 87 -2.91 3.12 10.85
CA PHE A 87 -3.96 2.36 10.17
C PHE A 87 -3.66 2.07 8.70
N LEU A 88 -4.16 0.92 8.27
CA LEU A 88 -4.55 0.63 6.90
C LEU A 88 -6.07 0.44 6.89
N VAL A 89 -6.81 1.47 6.51
CA VAL A 89 -8.28 1.45 6.56
C VAL A 89 -8.81 0.75 5.31
N LEU A 90 -9.52 -0.36 5.51
CA LEU A 90 -9.90 -1.32 4.47
C LEU A 90 -11.41 -1.36 4.25
N PHE A 91 -11.82 -1.55 3.01
CA PHE A 91 -13.18 -1.97 2.66
C PHE A 91 -13.09 -3.16 1.73
N ASN A 92 -13.67 -4.29 2.14
CA ASN A 92 -13.73 -5.51 1.35
C ASN A 92 -14.55 -5.24 0.08
N GLY A 93 -13.90 -5.35 -1.08
CA GLY A 93 -14.51 -5.12 -2.38
C GLY A 93 -15.39 -6.27 -2.83
N ARG A 94 -15.69 -6.28 -4.14
CA ARG A 94 -16.50 -7.32 -4.78
C ARG A 94 -15.60 -8.12 -5.70
N LEU A 95 -15.73 -9.44 -5.62
CA LEU A 95 -15.18 -10.32 -6.64
C LEU A 95 -15.94 -10.14 -7.95
N ASP A 96 -15.31 -10.47 -9.08
CA ASP A 96 -15.92 -10.41 -10.40
C ASP A 96 -17.28 -11.11 -10.44
N ALA A 97 -17.35 -12.33 -9.89
CA ALA A 97 -18.59 -13.10 -9.83
C ALA A 97 -19.73 -12.36 -9.10
N GLU A 98 -19.42 -11.55 -8.09
CA GLU A 98 -20.39 -10.73 -7.36
C GLU A 98 -20.80 -9.49 -8.15
N ILE A 99 -19.85 -8.84 -8.84
CA ILE A 99 -20.10 -7.70 -9.73
C ILE A 99 -21.02 -8.13 -10.87
N VAL A 100 -20.69 -9.22 -11.56
CA VAL A 100 -21.48 -9.81 -12.64
C VAL A 100 -22.87 -10.22 -12.15
N LYS A 101 -22.97 -10.78 -10.93
CA LYS A 101 -24.26 -11.14 -10.33
C LYS A 101 -25.13 -9.90 -10.07
N ALA A 102 -24.56 -8.83 -9.52
CA ALA A 102 -25.27 -7.57 -9.29
C ALA A 102 -25.72 -6.93 -10.62
N GLN A 103 -24.87 -6.98 -11.65
CA GLN A 103 -25.19 -6.53 -13.00
C GLN A 103 -26.38 -7.28 -13.59
N LYS A 104 -26.40 -8.62 -13.48
CA LYS A 104 -27.53 -9.45 -13.90
C LYS A 104 -28.81 -9.16 -13.12
N ALA A 105 -28.69 -8.72 -11.87
CA ALA A 105 -29.80 -8.27 -11.03
C ALA A 105 -30.22 -6.80 -11.29
N GLY A 106 -29.61 -6.12 -12.28
CA GLY A 106 -29.99 -4.76 -12.70
C GLY A 106 -29.17 -3.64 -12.07
N THR A 107 -28.10 -3.93 -11.33
CA THR A 107 -27.19 -2.91 -10.77
C THR A 107 -25.92 -2.84 -11.59
N ALA A 108 -25.74 -1.77 -12.36
CA ALA A 108 -24.51 -1.56 -13.15
C ALA A 108 -23.25 -1.58 -12.26
N PRO A 109 -22.11 -2.13 -12.72
CA PRO A 109 -20.88 -2.20 -11.93
C PRO A 109 -20.44 -0.85 -11.34
N ALA A 110 -20.50 0.23 -12.14
CA ALA A 110 -20.21 1.58 -11.65
C ALA A 110 -21.18 2.08 -10.57
N ALA A 111 -22.46 1.69 -10.64
CA ALA A 111 -23.43 2.02 -9.60
C ALA A 111 -23.17 1.23 -8.32
N LEU A 112 -22.77 -0.05 -8.44
CA LEU A 112 -22.34 -0.87 -7.32
C LEU A 112 -21.11 -0.26 -6.63
N GLY A 113 -20.09 0.14 -7.39
CA GLY A 113 -18.87 0.77 -6.87
C GLY A 113 -19.16 2.05 -6.09
N LYS A 114 -20.04 2.92 -6.61
CA LYS A 114 -20.49 4.12 -5.90
C LYS A 114 -21.22 3.80 -4.60
N ASN A 115 -22.11 2.80 -4.60
CA ASN A 115 -22.85 2.41 -3.41
C ASN A 115 -21.93 1.85 -2.31
N ASP A 116 -20.97 1.01 -2.70
CA ASP A 116 -19.98 0.46 -1.77
C ASP A 116 -19.02 1.56 -1.25
N ALA A 117 -18.65 2.54 -2.09
CA ALA A 117 -17.90 3.72 -1.63
C ALA A 117 -18.69 4.56 -0.62
N ILE A 118 -19.99 4.79 -0.84
CA ILE A 118 -20.86 5.50 0.12
C ILE A 118 -20.89 4.75 1.46
N ALA A 119 -20.99 3.42 1.44
CA ALA A 119 -20.94 2.60 2.64
C ALA A 119 -19.58 2.71 3.35
N ALA A 120 -18.47 2.69 2.60
CA ALA A 120 -17.12 2.87 3.14
C ALA A 120 -16.96 4.25 3.81
N ILE A 121 -17.38 5.32 3.15
CA ILE A 121 -17.34 6.70 3.69
C ILE A 121 -18.17 6.80 4.97
N ALA A 122 -19.40 6.28 4.97
CA ALA A 122 -20.27 6.29 6.14
C ALA A 122 -19.68 5.49 7.31
N ALA A 123 -19.06 4.33 7.03
CA ALA A 123 -18.34 3.55 8.02
C ALA A 123 -17.13 4.31 8.57
N ALA A 124 -16.31 4.92 7.71
CA ALA A 124 -15.15 5.68 8.14
C ALA A 124 -15.53 6.84 9.07
N HIS A 125 -16.62 7.56 8.76
CA HIS A 125 -17.17 8.60 9.65
C HIS A 125 -17.68 8.03 10.97
N ARG A 126 -18.41 6.90 10.95
CA ARG A 126 -18.90 6.25 12.17
C ARG A 126 -17.76 5.84 13.11
N GLU A 127 -16.67 5.34 12.53
CA GLU A 127 -15.45 4.98 13.25
C GLU A 127 -14.59 6.21 13.60
N ARG A 128 -15.00 7.41 13.15
CA ARG A 128 -14.35 8.71 13.41
C ARG A 128 -12.94 8.82 12.81
N PHE A 129 -12.68 8.16 11.68
CA PHE A 129 -11.45 8.42 10.93
C PHE A 129 -11.41 9.89 10.47
N PRO A 130 -10.23 10.55 10.49
CA PRO A 130 -10.11 11.95 10.15
C PRO A 130 -10.31 12.18 8.64
N SER A 131 -10.73 13.39 8.27
CA SER A 131 -10.70 13.82 6.87
C SER A 131 -9.29 13.74 6.30
N GLY A 132 -9.18 13.35 5.04
CA GLY A 132 -7.93 13.09 4.35
C GLY A 132 -7.36 11.68 4.56
N ALA A 133 -7.96 10.86 5.45
CA ALA A 133 -7.55 9.47 5.58
C ALA A 133 -7.76 8.70 4.26
N ILE A 134 -6.86 7.77 3.99
CA ILE A 134 -6.92 6.90 2.81
C ILE A 134 -7.76 5.68 3.13
N LEU A 135 -8.76 5.42 2.29
CA LEU A 135 -9.62 4.24 2.36
C LEU A 135 -9.23 3.30 1.21
N PHE A 136 -8.70 2.12 1.56
CA PHE A 136 -8.29 1.10 0.60
C PHE A 136 -9.48 0.20 0.25
N LEU A 137 -9.84 0.15 -1.03
CA LEU A 137 -10.68 -0.90 -1.57
C LEU A 137 -9.83 -2.17 -1.74
N ASP A 138 -10.26 -3.26 -1.14
CA ASP A 138 -9.66 -4.58 -1.34
C ASP A 138 -10.12 -5.17 -2.69
N GLN A 139 -9.17 -5.34 -3.61
CA GLN A 139 -9.36 -5.97 -4.91
C GLN A 139 -8.21 -6.94 -5.21
N GLU A 140 -8.33 -8.18 -4.72
CA GLU A 140 -7.26 -9.18 -4.79
C GLU A 140 -7.17 -9.95 -6.12
N GLU A 141 -8.16 -9.86 -6.99
CA GLU A 141 -8.15 -10.58 -8.27
C GLU A 141 -7.04 -10.01 -9.19
N GLY A 142 -6.08 -10.87 -9.53
CA GLY A 142 -4.84 -10.47 -10.21
C GLY A 142 -4.93 -10.44 -11.74
N GLY A 143 -4.07 -9.63 -12.35
CA GLY A 143 -4.00 -9.43 -13.80
C GLY A 143 -4.62 -8.10 -14.25
N ARG A 144 -4.98 -8.00 -15.53
CA ARG A 144 -5.77 -6.86 -16.02
C ARG A 144 -7.16 -6.90 -15.41
N LEU A 145 -7.66 -5.72 -15.05
CA LEU A 145 -9.05 -5.59 -14.66
C LEU A 145 -9.95 -5.96 -15.84
N LEU A 146 -10.94 -6.81 -15.60
CA LEU A 146 -12.06 -6.97 -16.52
C LEU A 146 -12.83 -5.65 -16.61
N ALA A 147 -13.61 -5.45 -17.67
CA ALA A 147 -14.29 -4.17 -17.91
C ALA A 147 -15.24 -3.80 -16.74
N GLU A 148 -15.97 -4.78 -16.23
CA GLU A 148 -16.86 -4.67 -15.08
C GLU A 148 -16.12 -4.41 -13.77
N GLN A 149 -14.94 -5.02 -13.58
CA GLN A 149 -14.09 -4.74 -12.42
C GLN A 149 -13.52 -3.33 -12.47
N ALA A 150 -13.10 -2.86 -13.65
CA ALA A 150 -12.63 -1.49 -13.87
C ALA A 150 -13.76 -0.48 -13.62
N ASP A 151 -14.95 -0.70 -14.18
CA ASP A 151 -16.12 0.16 -13.97
C ASP A 151 -16.49 0.23 -12.48
N TYR A 152 -16.46 -0.90 -11.76
CA TYR A 152 -16.71 -0.95 -10.32
C TYR A 152 -15.62 -0.20 -9.52
N LEU A 153 -14.35 -0.54 -9.75
CA LEU A 153 -13.20 0.00 -9.00
C LEU A 153 -13.09 1.51 -9.18
N PHE A 154 -13.10 2.00 -10.42
CA PHE A 154 -12.90 3.44 -10.67
C PHE A 154 -14.09 4.27 -10.25
N ALA A 155 -15.31 3.73 -10.32
CA ALA A 155 -16.48 4.42 -9.78
C ALA A 155 -16.43 4.50 -8.24
N TRP A 156 -15.90 3.48 -7.57
CA TRP A 156 -15.62 3.53 -6.13
C TRP A 156 -14.58 4.62 -5.84
N THR A 157 -13.43 4.60 -6.52
CA THR A 157 -12.30 5.50 -6.19
C THR A 157 -12.62 6.94 -6.45
N GLU A 158 -13.35 7.24 -7.53
CA GLU A 158 -13.83 8.58 -7.79
C GLU A 158 -14.87 9.02 -6.75
N ALA A 159 -15.78 8.15 -6.31
CA ALA A 159 -16.75 8.52 -5.27
C ALA A 159 -16.06 8.86 -3.93
N VAL A 160 -14.99 8.16 -3.58
CA VAL A 160 -14.18 8.49 -2.39
C VAL A 160 -13.33 9.73 -2.60
N ALA A 161 -12.73 9.93 -3.77
CA ALA A 161 -11.97 11.15 -4.07
C ALA A 161 -12.81 12.43 -3.99
N HIS A 162 -14.08 12.35 -4.40
CA HIS A 162 -15.04 13.46 -4.29
C HIS A 162 -15.61 13.64 -2.87
N SER A 163 -15.18 12.83 -1.90
CA SER A 163 -15.57 12.94 -0.50
C SER A 163 -14.55 13.74 0.32
N GLY A 164 -14.58 13.60 1.64
CA GLY A 164 -13.53 14.11 2.54
C GLY A 164 -12.36 13.14 2.74
N PHE A 165 -12.33 12.00 2.05
CA PHE A 165 -11.30 10.95 2.16
C PHE A 165 -10.49 10.82 0.86
N ARG A 166 -9.40 10.05 0.91
CA ARG A 166 -8.56 9.76 -0.26
C ARG A 166 -8.75 8.31 -0.72
N PRO A 167 -8.80 8.03 -2.03
CA PRO A 167 -8.93 6.67 -2.51
C PRO A 167 -7.59 5.92 -2.42
N GLY A 168 -7.66 4.66 -2.00
CA GLY A 168 -6.59 3.70 -2.14
C GLY A 168 -7.13 2.38 -2.67
N VAL A 169 -6.24 1.54 -3.18
CA VAL A 169 -6.55 0.16 -3.57
C VAL A 169 -5.51 -0.76 -2.97
N TYR A 170 -5.97 -1.83 -2.32
CA TYR A 170 -5.17 -2.99 -2.04
C TYR A 170 -5.33 -3.98 -3.20
N ALA A 171 -4.26 -4.21 -3.96
CA ALA A 171 -4.30 -4.96 -5.21
C ALA A 171 -3.12 -5.90 -5.39
N SER A 172 -3.29 -6.90 -6.24
CA SER A 172 -2.23 -7.81 -6.63
C SER A 172 -1.04 -7.08 -7.27
N GLY A 173 0.13 -7.22 -6.64
CA GLY A 173 1.43 -6.89 -7.21
C GLY A 173 2.06 -8.06 -7.96
N GLN A 174 1.33 -9.17 -8.19
CA GLN A 174 1.84 -10.34 -8.91
C GLN A 174 1.84 -10.11 -10.42
N ALA A 175 3.00 -10.35 -11.03
CA ALA A 175 3.13 -10.34 -12.47
C ALA A 175 2.35 -11.53 -13.06
N VAL A 176 1.39 -11.21 -13.92
CA VAL A 176 0.64 -12.17 -14.74
C VAL A 176 1.21 -12.15 -16.15
N ASN A 177 1.45 -13.33 -16.72
CA ASN A 177 1.97 -13.47 -18.08
C ASN A 177 0.84 -13.20 -19.09
N GLU A 178 1.04 -12.23 -19.99
CA GLU A 178 0.07 -11.86 -21.04
C GLU A 178 0.40 -12.48 -22.40
N GLY A 179 1.38 -13.38 -22.45
CA GLY A 179 1.93 -13.95 -23.66
C GLY A 179 3.11 -13.15 -24.20
N HIS A 180 3.84 -13.76 -25.15
CA HIS A 180 4.95 -13.12 -25.88
C HIS A 180 6.05 -12.50 -25.02
N GLY A 181 6.25 -13.00 -23.79
CA GLY A 181 7.27 -12.49 -22.87
C GLY A 181 6.87 -11.19 -22.16
N HIS A 182 5.62 -10.77 -22.27
CA HIS A 182 5.07 -9.62 -21.55
C HIS A 182 4.36 -10.05 -20.28
N THR A 183 4.48 -9.20 -19.25
CA THR A 183 3.78 -9.38 -17.98
C THR A 183 3.15 -8.08 -17.54
N ILE A 184 2.05 -8.18 -16.80
CA ILE A 184 1.41 -7.04 -16.15
C ILE A 184 1.07 -7.36 -14.70
N THR A 185 1.11 -6.34 -13.84
CA THR A 185 0.49 -6.39 -12.51
C THR A 185 -0.80 -5.58 -12.50
N THR A 186 -1.74 -5.93 -11.63
CA THR A 186 -2.98 -5.15 -11.46
C THR A 186 -2.68 -3.71 -11.06
N ALA A 187 -1.66 -3.49 -10.24
CA ALA A 187 -1.16 -2.15 -9.90
C ALA A 187 -0.72 -1.32 -11.13
N GLN A 188 -0.06 -1.95 -12.12
CA GLN A 188 0.32 -1.29 -13.37
C GLN A 188 -0.89 -0.97 -14.24
N ASP A 189 -1.86 -1.89 -14.30
CA ASP A 189 -3.09 -1.71 -15.05
C ASP A 189 -3.94 -0.56 -14.48
N ILE A 190 -4.13 -0.52 -13.16
CA ILE A 190 -4.81 0.57 -12.43
C ILE A 190 -4.19 1.93 -12.77
N ARG A 191 -2.87 2.05 -12.72
CA ARG A 191 -2.17 3.30 -13.06
C ARG A 191 -2.38 3.72 -14.50
N SER A 192 -2.38 2.75 -15.42
CA SER A 192 -2.59 3.01 -16.83
C SER A 192 -4.00 3.57 -17.06
N HIS A 193 -5.01 3.03 -16.40
CA HIS A 193 -6.37 3.58 -16.39
C HIS A 193 -6.43 4.98 -15.79
N VAL A 194 -5.85 5.22 -14.61
CA VAL A 194 -5.82 6.54 -13.97
C VAL A 194 -5.20 7.59 -14.90
N ALA A 195 -4.07 7.27 -15.52
CA ALA A 195 -3.38 8.20 -16.42
C ALA A 195 -4.17 8.45 -17.72
N THR A 196 -4.73 7.41 -18.34
CA THR A 196 -5.43 7.51 -19.63
C THR A 196 -6.82 8.14 -19.51
N GLN A 197 -7.49 7.95 -18.38
CA GLN A 197 -8.83 8.47 -18.12
C GLN A 197 -8.81 9.76 -17.28
N HIS A 198 -7.62 10.25 -16.89
CA HIS A 198 -7.43 11.44 -16.05
C HIS A 198 -8.20 11.38 -14.72
N LEU A 199 -8.15 10.23 -14.06
CA LEU A 199 -8.80 10.00 -12.76
C LEU A 199 -7.97 10.57 -11.60
N HIS A 200 -8.57 10.65 -10.42
CA HIS A 200 -7.84 11.02 -9.20
C HIS A 200 -6.74 9.99 -8.88
N GLU A 201 -5.67 10.48 -8.24
CA GLU A 201 -4.57 9.62 -7.79
C GLU A 201 -5.09 8.58 -6.79
N ILE A 202 -4.68 7.32 -6.98
CA ILE A 202 -5.01 6.18 -6.12
C ILE A 202 -3.75 5.74 -5.37
N ALA A 203 -3.82 5.74 -4.04
CA ALA A 203 -2.75 5.17 -3.21
C ALA A 203 -2.71 3.64 -3.36
N LEU A 204 -1.52 3.08 -3.57
CA LEU A 204 -1.37 1.63 -3.76
C LEU A 204 -0.83 0.93 -2.51
N TRP A 205 -1.58 -0.07 -2.06
CA TRP A 205 -1.10 -1.12 -1.18
C TRP A 205 -1.02 -2.41 -2.01
N VAL A 206 0.17 -2.98 -2.16
CA VAL A 206 0.36 -4.13 -3.06
C VAL A 206 0.52 -5.45 -2.33
N ALA A 207 -0.21 -6.47 -2.76
CA ALA A 207 -0.07 -7.86 -2.32
C ALA A 207 0.96 -8.59 -3.19
N GLN A 208 2.14 -8.89 -2.64
CA GLN A 208 3.22 -9.56 -3.38
C GLN A 208 4.13 -10.33 -2.42
N ASP A 209 3.81 -11.59 -2.13
CA ASP A 209 4.57 -12.43 -1.19
C ASP A 209 5.55 -13.39 -1.88
N ALA A 210 5.72 -13.33 -3.20
CA ALA A 210 6.66 -14.17 -3.90
C ALA A 210 8.08 -13.89 -3.39
N CYS A 211 8.78 -14.96 -3.04
CA CYS A 211 10.11 -14.86 -2.47
C CYS A 211 11.12 -15.60 -3.36
N PRO A 212 12.18 -14.90 -3.84
CA PRO A 212 12.45 -13.46 -3.70
C PRO A 212 11.49 -12.57 -4.53
N PRO A 213 11.34 -11.26 -4.23
CA PRO A 213 12.13 -10.46 -3.28
C PRO A 213 11.57 -10.38 -1.85
N SER A 214 10.37 -10.93 -1.60
CA SER A 214 9.93 -11.13 -0.22
C SER A 214 10.91 -12.01 0.54
N ASN A 215 11.00 -11.81 1.86
CA ASN A 215 11.72 -12.70 2.78
C ASN A 215 10.77 -13.56 3.64
N GLY A 216 9.48 -13.59 3.31
CA GLY A 216 8.46 -14.37 4.01
C GLY A 216 8.13 -13.82 5.40
N CYS A 217 7.69 -14.69 6.31
CA CYS A 217 7.28 -14.32 7.66
C CYS A 217 8.49 -13.92 8.54
N THR A 218 8.96 -12.70 8.37
CA THR A 218 10.05 -12.15 9.18
C THR A 218 9.71 -10.73 9.63
N LEU A 219 10.05 -10.37 10.87
CA LEU A 219 9.78 -9.02 11.42
C LEU A 219 10.76 -7.96 10.91
N GLN A 220 11.75 -8.35 10.10
CA GLN A 220 12.64 -7.42 9.43
C GLN A 220 12.15 -7.27 7.98
N PRO A 221 11.28 -6.29 7.69
CA PRO A 221 10.70 -6.18 6.37
C PRO A 221 11.80 -5.84 5.33
N PRO A 222 11.70 -6.35 4.10
CA PRO A 222 12.54 -5.85 3.02
C PRO A 222 12.20 -4.38 2.71
N PRO A 223 13.09 -3.65 2.00
CA PRO A 223 12.80 -2.29 1.57
C PRO A 223 11.52 -2.24 0.74
N LEU A 224 10.65 -1.25 0.97
CA LEU A 224 9.38 -1.09 0.24
C LEU A 224 9.54 -1.12 -1.29
N ALA A 225 10.62 -0.51 -1.80
CA ALA A 225 10.95 -0.51 -3.23
C ALA A 225 11.22 -1.91 -3.81
N ALA A 226 11.58 -2.88 -2.96
CA ALA A 226 11.79 -4.27 -3.38
C ALA A 226 10.49 -4.98 -3.75
N SER A 227 9.31 -4.41 -3.44
CA SER A 227 8.02 -4.91 -3.93
C SER A 227 7.92 -4.97 -5.46
N GLY A 228 8.81 -4.27 -6.18
CA GLY A 228 8.79 -4.18 -7.64
C GLY A 228 7.66 -3.30 -8.18
N THR A 229 6.85 -2.70 -7.30
CA THR A 229 5.81 -1.75 -7.67
C THR A 229 6.32 -0.33 -7.38
N PRO A 230 6.60 0.50 -8.42
CA PRO A 230 7.00 1.89 -8.23
C PRO A 230 5.99 2.61 -7.33
N GLU A 231 6.39 3.55 -6.49
CA GLU A 231 5.48 4.40 -5.68
C GLU A 231 4.38 3.65 -4.88
N ALA A 232 4.55 2.35 -4.61
CA ALA A 232 3.68 1.65 -3.67
C ALA A 232 3.84 2.31 -2.29
N MET A 233 2.73 2.62 -1.64
CA MET A 233 2.72 3.21 -0.30
C MET A 233 2.92 2.13 0.77
N VAL A 234 2.41 0.94 0.48
CA VAL A 234 2.41 -0.22 1.38
C VAL A 234 2.65 -1.47 0.56
N TRP A 235 3.37 -2.42 1.12
CA TRP A 235 3.58 -3.73 0.54
C TRP A 235 3.25 -4.81 1.57
N GLN A 236 2.29 -5.67 1.25
CA GLN A 236 2.08 -6.93 1.96
C GLN A 236 3.05 -7.97 1.40
N TYR A 237 4.09 -8.28 2.17
CA TYR A 237 5.19 -9.14 1.73
C TYR A 237 5.08 -10.56 2.27
N ALA A 238 4.19 -10.84 3.22
CA ALA A 238 3.91 -12.19 3.69
C ALA A 238 2.42 -12.36 3.98
N GLN A 239 1.87 -13.51 3.60
CA GLN A 239 0.48 -13.89 3.84
C GLN A 239 0.38 -15.17 4.68
N SER A 240 -0.71 -15.30 5.41
CA SER A 240 -1.06 -16.43 6.25
C SER A 240 -2.42 -17.03 5.84
N PRO A 241 -2.48 -18.27 5.37
CA PRO A 241 -1.35 -19.18 5.14
C PRO A 241 -0.51 -18.79 3.92
N ARG A 242 0.75 -19.21 3.90
CA ARG A 242 1.64 -18.95 2.76
C ARG A 242 1.15 -19.62 1.47
N ARG A 243 1.36 -18.94 0.34
CA ARG A 243 1.05 -19.48 -0.99
C ARG A 243 2.19 -20.36 -1.48
N ASN A 244 2.04 -21.68 -1.34
CA ASN A 244 3.14 -22.65 -1.54
C ASN A 244 3.88 -22.52 -2.89
N SER A 245 3.17 -22.18 -3.97
CA SER A 245 3.71 -22.08 -5.33
C SER A 245 4.72 -20.95 -5.51
N ILE A 246 4.61 -19.87 -4.73
CA ILE A 246 5.44 -18.66 -4.87
C ILE A 246 6.27 -18.34 -3.63
N THR A 247 6.04 -19.07 -2.53
CA THR A 247 6.74 -18.85 -1.25
C THR A 247 7.76 -19.95 -0.89
N ALA A 248 8.05 -20.88 -1.80
CA ALA A 248 8.89 -22.04 -1.49
C ALA A 248 10.30 -21.67 -0.99
N ALA A 249 10.92 -20.62 -1.54
CA ALA A 249 12.28 -20.20 -1.16
C ALA A 249 12.38 -19.63 0.26
N CYS A 250 11.27 -19.12 0.80
CA CYS A 250 11.19 -18.55 2.15
C CYS A 250 10.31 -19.40 3.07
N ALA A 251 9.99 -20.65 2.72
CA ALA A 251 9.13 -21.52 3.51
C ALA A 251 9.62 -21.68 4.96
N GLN A 252 10.94 -21.66 5.19
CA GLN A 252 11.56 -21.76 6.51
C GLN A 252 11.29 -20.56 7.43
N SER A 253 10.81 -19.43 6.89
CA SER A 253 10.39 -18.28 7.70
C SER A 253 9.01 -18.48 8.35
N TYR A 254 8.19 -19.38 7.80
CA TYR A 254 6.85 -19.67 8.31
C TYR A 254 6.87 -20.81 9.32
N ALA A 255 5.82 -20.92 10.13
CA ALA A 255 5.62 -22.09 10.98
C ALA A 255 5.32 -23.35 10.14
N ALA A 256 5.38 -24.52 10.80
CA ALA A 256 5.19 -25.81 10.14
C ALA A 256 3.79 -25.99 9.51
N ASP A 257 2.79 -25.25 10.00
CA ASP A 257 1.43 -25.20 9.45
C ASP A 257 1.29 -24.22 8.25
N GLY A 258 2.37 -23.52 7.90
CA GLY A 258 2.41 -22.55 6.81
C GLY A 258 1.94 -21.15 7.20
N ASN A 259 1.58 -20.90 8.45
CA ASN A 259 1.12 -19.59 8.91
C ASN A 259 2.27 -18.72 9.43
N CYS A 260 2.08 -17.40 9.35
CA CYS A 260 2.90 -16.42 10.03
C CYS A 260 2.26 -16.06 11.37
N HIS A 261 2.96 -16.34 12.46
CA HIS A 261 2.45 -16.08 13.80
C HIS A 261 2.89 -14.74 14.35
N ALA A 262 1.97 -14.03 14.99
CA ALA A 262 2.28 -12.85 15.77
C ALA A 262 3.25 -13.21 16.92
N PRO A 263 4.37 -12.48 17.09
CA PRO A 263 5.31 -12.73 18.17
C PRO A 263 4.64 -12.63 19.55
N GLY A 264 4.88 -13.61 20.40
CA GLY A 264 4.30 -13.64 21.75
C GLY A 264 2.80 -14.00 21.81
N LEU A 265 2.15 -14.27 20.67
CA LEU A 265 0.73 -14.63 20.59
C LEU A 265 0.53 -15.89 19.74
N PRO A 266 0.87 -17.08 20.28
CA PRO A 266 0.65 -18.35 19.58
C PRO A 266 -0.81 -18.51 19.16
N GLY A 267 -1.05 -18.95 17.92
CA GLY A 267 -2.38 -19.10 17.35
C GLY A 267 -2.99 -17.84 16.73
N LEU A 268 -2.35 -16.67 16.87
CA LEU A 268 -2.74 -15.48 16.11
C LEU A 268 -1.94 -15.43 14.80
N PHE A 269 -2.62 -15.68 13.69
CA PHE A 269 -2.06 -15.58 12.34
C PHE A 269 -2.20 -14.17 11.79
N ILE A 270 -1.15 -13.68 11.13
CA ILE A 270 -1.11 -12.31 10.59
C ILE A 270 -0.48 -12.30 9.20
N ASP A 271 -0.89 -11.32 8.42
CA ASP A 271 -0.18 -10.91 7.21
C ASP A 271 0.77 -9.78 7.57
N LEU A 272 1.94 -9.75 6.92
CA LEU A 272 2.98 -8.76 7.22
C LEU A 272 3.06 -7.70 6.13
N ASN A 273 3.06 -6.45 6.60
CA ASN A 273 3.07 -5.26 5.77
C ASN A 273 4.25 -4.36 6.09
N THR A 274 4.70 -3.63 5.07
CA THR A 274 5.79 -2.67 5.19
C THR A 274 5.39 -1.34 4.55
N SER A 275 5.76 -0.22 5.19
CA SER A 275 5.50 1.13 4.68
C SER A 275 6.58 2.12 5.13
N ALA A 276 6.73 3.22 4.40
CA ALA A 276 7.55 4.35 4.83
C ALA A 276 6.89 5.20 5.93
N SER A 277 5.62 4.94 6.26
CA SER A 277 4.85 5.64 7.30
C SER A 277 4.43 4.67 8.42
N PRO A 278 4.43 5.11 9.70
CA PRO A 278 3.83 4.35 10.80
C PRO A 278 2.30 4.47 10.82
N ASP A 279 1.70 5.22 9.91
CA ASP A 279 0.26 5.39 9.73
C ASP A 279 -0.04 5.62 8.25
N PRO A 280 -0.01 4.56 7.42
CA PRO A 280 -0.07 4.71 5.97
C PRO A 280 -1.38 5.34 5.49
N SER A 281 -2.51 5.04 6.14
CA SER A 281 -3.79 5.68 5.83
C SER A 281 -3.93 7.10 6.36
N HIS A 282 -2.99 7.63 7.15
CA HIS A 282 -3.20 8.88 7.91
C HIS A 282 -4.49 8.82 8.76
N GLY A 283 -4.74 7.66 9.38
CA GLY A 283 -5.97 7.36 10.09
C GLY A 283 -5.95 7.71 11.59
N ARG A 284 -4.82 8.16 12.13
CA ARG A 284 -4.70 8.55 13.55
C ARG A 284 -5.26 9.94 13.84
#